data_AF-A0A6S6QJ91-F1
#
_entry.id   AF-A0A6S6QJ91-F1
#
_cell.length_a   1.000
_cell.length_b   1.000
_cell.length_c   1.000
_cell.angle_alpha   90.00
_cell.angle_beta   90.00
_cell.angle_gamma   90.00
#
_symmetry.space_group_name_H-M   'P 1'
#
loop_
_entity.id
_entity.type
_entity.pdbx_description
1 polymer ?
#
loop_
_entity_poly.entity_id
_entity_poly.type
_entity_poly.pdbx_seq_one_letter_code
_entity_poly.pdbx_strand_id
1 'polypeptide(L)'
;MIRILVAAFLALITVPAVAQEQSAEQFLHAIYDQYKGTEGPPLDDAAMANYFTPDVYKLIKADSDAAAKKNEVPLLAGDPFIDAQDWKIDQLKIAVEEPKPGAATGIVTFQNFGELFEIKLDLLRTPKGWRIAEIYAPSGSLKELYKK
;
A
#
# COMPACT_ATOMS: atom_id res chain seq x y z
N MET A 1 -22.17 -31.29 62.82
CA MET A 1 -21.43 -31.51 61.55
C MET A 1 -21.50 -30.22 60.74
N ILE A 2 -20.38 -29.53 60.54
CA ILE A 2 -20.29 -28.26 59.81
C ILE A 2 -19.66 -28.55 58.44
N ARG A 3 -20.36 -28.21 57.36
CA ARG A 3 -19.85 -28.29 55.98
C ARG A 3 -19.38 -26.90 55.56
N ILE A 4 -18.09 -26.77 55.29
CA ILE A 4 -17.49 -25.54 54.74
C ILE A 4 -17.54 -25.65 53.22
N LEU A 5 -18.24 -24.73 52.58
CA LEU A 5 -18.22 -24.50 51.13
C LEU A 5 -17.07 -23.52 50.83
N VAL A 6 -16.08 -23.97 50.05
CA VAL A 6 -15.05 -23.10 49.49
C VAL A 6 -15.49 -22.71 48.08
N ALA A 7 -15.82 -21.44 47.88
CA ALA A 7 -16.05 -20.86 46.56
C ALA A 7 -14.71 -20.39 46.00
N ALA A 8 -14.26 -21.00 44.90
CA ALA A 8 -13.09 -20.55 44.16
C ALA A 8 -13.51 -19.44 43.19
N PHE A 9 -12.95 -18.24 43.38
CA PHE A 9 -13.16 -17.08 42.53
C PHE A 9 -12.10 -17.09 41.41
N LEU A 10 -12.50 -17.38 40.17
CA LEU A 10 -11.63 -17.17 38.99
C LEU A 10 -11.72 -15.70 38.59
N ALA A 11 -10.63 -14.95 38.78
CA ALA A 11 -10.47 -13.62 38.22
C ALA A 11 -9.99 -13.72 36.76
N LEU A 12 -10.83 -13.29 35.80
CA LEU A 12 -10.40 -13.08 34.41
C LEU A 12 -9.56 -11.81 34.32
N ILE A 13 -8.27 -11.96 34.01
CA ILE A 13 -7.39 -10.85 33.66
C ILE A 13 -7.63 -10.52 32.18
N THR A 14 -8.32 -9.43 31.88
CA THR A 14 -8.45 -8.91 30.52
C THR A 14 -7.18 -8.14 30.16
N VAL A 15 -6.30 -8.75 29.37
CA VAL A 15 -5.14 -8.04 28.80
C VAL A 15 -5.65 -7.21 27.61
N PRO A 16 -5.36 -5.90 27.52
CA PRO A 16 -5.72 -5.12 26.35
C PRO A 16 -4.98 -5.68 25.12
N ALA A 17 -5.73 -6.04 24.09
CA ALA A 17 -5.15 -6.42 22.81
C ALA A 17 -4.57 -5.15 22.17
N VAL A 18 -3.24 -5.00 22.23
CA VAL A 18 -2.54 -4.04 21.37
C VAL A 18 -2.57 -4.64 19.98
N ALA A 19 -3.39 -4.07 19.08
CA ALA A 19 -3.35 -4.45 17.68
C ALA A 19 -1.92 -4.22 17.18
N GLN A 20 -1.26 -5.30 16.74
CA GLN A 20 0.09 -5.20 16.19
C GLN A 20 0.02 -4.31 14.95
N GLU A 21 0.83 -3.26 14.95
CA GLU A 21 0.89 -2.35 13.83
C GLU A 21 1.47 -3.04 12.60
N GLN A 22 0.84 -2.80 11.45
CA GLN A 22 1.27 -3.38 10.18
C GLN A 22 2.69 -2.89 9.83
N SER A 23 3.59 -3.81 9.48
CA SER A 23 4.92 -3.44 8.97
C SER A 23 4.84 -2.87 7.55
N ALA A 24 5.89 -2.18 7.10
CA ALA A 24 5.97 -1.68 5.72
C ALA A 24 5.90 -2.84 4.70
N GLU A 25 6.55 -3.97 5.01
CA GLU A 25 6.48 -5.20 4.21
C GLU A 25 5.06 -5.76 4.13
N GLN A 26 4.35 -5.87 5.26
CA GLN A 26 2.95 -6.31 5.28
C GLN A 26 2.03 -5.36 4.51
N PHE A 27 2.31 -4.06 4.53
CA PHE A 27 1.58 -3.07 3.74
C PHE A 27 1.76 -3.30 2.23
N LEU A 28 3.00 -3.53 1.77
CA LEU A 28 3.23 -3.85 0.36
C LEU A 28 2.60 -5.18 -0.04
N HIS A 29 2.72 -6.22 0.78
CA HIS A 29 2.04 -7.49 0.51
C HIS A 29 0.52 -7.34 0.42
N ALA A 30 -0.09 -6.50 1.25
CA ALA A 30 -1.53 -6.23 1.18
C ALA A 30 -1.96 -5.59 -0.16
N ILE A 31 -1.05 -4.88 -0.84
CA ILE A 31 -1.29 -4.34 -2.19
C ILE A 31 -1.04 -5.43 -3.24
N TYR A 32 0.18 -5.97 -3.29
CA TYR A 32 0.62 -6.83 -4.39
C TYR A 32 0.00 -8.22 -4.38
N ASP A 33 -0.44 -8.74 -3.24
CA ASP A 33 -1.11 -10.05 -3.20
C ASP A 33 -2.49 -10.01 -3.88
N GLN A 34 -3.07 -8.83 -4.11
CA GLN A 34 -4.34 -8.68 -4.84
C GLN A 34 -4.23 -9.05 -6.33
N TYR A 35 -3.03 -8.95 -6.92
CA TYR A 35 -2.78 -9.40 -8.30
C TYR A 35 -2.83 -10.92 -8.48
N LYS A 36 -2.88 -11.70 -7.39
CA LYS A 36 -3.14 -13.15 -7.44
C LYS A 36 -4.62 -13.45 -7.77
N GLY A 37 -5.50 -12.48 -7.60
CA GLY A 37 -6.92 -12.55 -7.94
C GLY A 37 -7.22 -12.04 -9.36
N THR A 38 -8.51 -11.88 -9.66
CA THR A 38 -9.00 -11.44 -10.97
C THR A 38 -9.22 -9.94 -11.09
N GLU A 39 -9.20 -9.18 -10.00
CA GLU A 39 -9.60 -7.76 -9.98
C GLU A 39 -8.44 -6.78 -9.73
N GLY A 40 -7.27 -7.27 -9.27
CA GLY A 40 -6.15 -6.41 -8.87
C GLY A 40 -6.50 -5.53 -7.65
N PRO A 41 -5.60 -4.61 -7.24
CA PRO A 41 -5.91 -3.64 -6.21
C PRO A 41 -6.91 -2.58 -6.73
N PRO A 42 -7.89 -2.15 -5.92
CA PRO A 42 -8.81 -1.10 -6.32
C PRO A 42 -8.06 0.22 -6.53
N LEU A 43 -8.30 0.92 -7.64
CA LEU A 43 -7.64 2.19 -7.99
C LEU A 43 -8.60 3.39 -8.01
N ASP A 44 -9.77 3.26 -7.40
CA ASP A 44 -10.71 4.37 -7.24
C ASP A 44 -10.18 5.46 -6.28
N ASP A 45 -10.79 6.65 -6.31
CA ASP A 45 -10.36 7.83 -5.51
C ASP A 45 -10.23 7.49 -4.00
N ALA A 46 -11.13 6.68 -3.46
CA ALA A 46 -11.12 6.30 -2.04
C ALA A 46 -9.98 5.32 -1.72
N ALA A 47 -9.72 4.36 -2.59
CA ALA A 47 -8.59 3.44 -2.46
C ALA A 47 -7.26 4.16 -2.61
N MET A 48 -7.12 5.05 -3.59
CA MET A 48 -5.92 5.86 -3.82
C MET A 48 -5.57 6.73 -2.61
N ALA A 49 -6.58 7.31 -1.94
CA ALA A 49 -6.39 8.05 -0.69
C ALA A 49 -5.86 7.20 0.49
N ASN A 50 -5.99 5.88 0.39
CA ASN A 50 -5.50 4.91 1.37
C ASN A 50 -4.15 4.28 1.01
N TYR A 51 -3.69 4.39 -0.23
CA TYR A 51 -2.36 3.92 -0.62
C TYR A 51 -1.30 5.00 -0.51
N PHE A 52 -1.63 6.23 -0.89
CA PHE A 52 -0.65 7.31 -1.01
C PHE A 52 -0.61 8.21 0.22
N THR A 53 0.52 8.86 0.43
CA THR A 53 0.63 9.94 1.42
C THR A 53 -0.31 11.08 1.03
N PRO A 54 -0.80 11.90 1.99
CA PRO A 54 -1.77 12.96 1.67
C PRO A 54 -1.30 13.95 0.60
N ASP A 55 0.00 14.24 0.54
CA ASP A 55 0.61 15.11 -0.45
C ASP A 55 0.65 14.49 -1.85
N VAL A 56 1.03 13.22 -1.97
CA VAL A 56 1.03 12.50 -3.27
C VAL A 56 -0.41 12.31 -3.76
N TYR A 57 -1.32 11.87 -2.90
CA TYR A 57 -2.74 11.75 -3.24
C TYR A 57 -3.32 13.06 -3.76
N LYS A 58 -2.96 14.20 -3.15
CA LYS A 58 -3.41 15.52 -3.61
C LYS A 58 -2.95 15.84 -5.04
N LEU A 59 -1.75 15.42 -5.44
CA LEU A 59 -1.27 15.59 -6.81
C LEU A 59 -2.08 14.74 -7.80
N ILE A 60 -2.25 13.45 -7.50
CA ILE A 60 -3.04 12.51 -8.30
C ILE A 60 -4.47 13.02 -8.46
N LYS A 61 -5.09 13.45 -7.36
CA LYS A 61 -6.46 13.97 -7.38
C LYS A 61 -6.58 15.26 -8.19
N ALA A 62 -5.65 16.20 -8.03
CA ALA A 62 -5.68 17.46 -8.76
C ALA A 62 -5.57 17.25 -10.28
N ASP A 63 -4.73 16.30 -10.71
CA ASP A 63 -4.61 15.90 -12.10
C ASP A 63 -5.89 15.23 -12.61
N SER A 64 -6.40 14.22 -11.91
CA SER A 64 -7.66 13.54 -12.24
C SER A 64 -8.84 14.51 -12.36
N ASP A 65 -9.00 15.42 -11.40
CA ASP A 65 -10.08 16.42 -11.41
C ASP A 65 -9.91 17.42 -12.58
N ALA A 66 -8.67 17.74 -12.97
CA ALA A 66 -8.40 18.64 -14.09
C ALA A 66 -8.67 17.97 -15.45
N ALA A 67 -8.24 16.72 -15.61
CA ALA A 67 -8.47 15.92 -16.80
C ALA A 67 -9.98 15.68 -17.01
N ALA A 68 -10.71 15.32 -15.96
CA ALA A 68 -12.16 15.11 -16.01
C ALA A 68 -12.92 16.35 -16.49
N LYS A 69 -12.53 17.56 -16.03
CA LYS A 69 -13.16 18.83 -16.47
C LYS A 69 -12.98 19.11 -17.96
N LYS A 70 -11.94 18.54 -18.58
CA LYS A 70 -11.60 18.75 -19.99
C LYS A 70 -11.96 17.56 -20.88
N ASN A 71 -12.52 16.48 -20.31
CA ASN A 71 -12.67 15.18 -20.98
C ASN A 71 -11.34 14.65 -21.53
N GLU A 72 -10.26 14.86 -20.79
CA GLU A 72 -8.91 14.35 -21.06
C GLU A 72 -8.61 13.12 -20.19
N VAL A 73 -7.57 12.37 -20.56
CA VAL A 73 -7.01 11.30 -19.72
C VAL A 73 -6.04 11.93 -18.70
N PRO A 74 -6.07 11.54 -17.42
CA PRO A 74 -5.08 12.01 -16.45
C PRO A 74 -3.66 11.59 -16.84
N LEU A 75 -2.66 12.29 -16.31
CA LEU A 75 -1.24 11.99 -16.53
C LEU A 75 -0.87 10.61 -15.99
N LEU A 76 -1.42 10.23 -14.84
CA LEU A 76 -1.34 8.86 -14.35
C LEU A 76 -2.39 8.00 -15.07
N ALA A 77 -1.99 7.44 -16.21
CA ALA A 77 -2.83 6.61 -17.06
C ALA A 77 -2.44 5.13 -16.96
N GLY A 78 -2.85 4.47 -15.88
CA GLY A 78 -2.60 3.04 -15.64
C GLY A 78 -2.49 2.70 -14.16
N ASP A 79 -2.09 1.46 -13.88
CA ASP A 79 -1.81 0.99 -12.53
C ASP A 79 -0.40 1.39 -12.11
N PRO A 80 -0.25 2.29 -11.10
CA PRO A 80 1.05 2.78 -10.67
C PRO A 80 1.92 1.71 -9.99
N PHE A 81 1.35 0.60 -9.51
CA PHE A 81 2.11 -0.42 -8.79
C PHE A 81 2.75 -1.45 -9.73
N ILE A 82 2.33 -1.49 -11.00
CA ILE A 82 2.88 -2.43 -11.99
C ILE A 82 3.34 -1.77 -13.29
N ASP A 83 3.19 -0.45 -13.41
CA ASP A 83 3.56 0.33 -14.60
C ASP A 83 2.89 -0.19 -15.90
N ALA A 84 1.62 -0.59 -15.79
CA ALA A 84 0.87 -1.23 -16.87
C ALA A 84 -0.65 -1.01 -16.74
N GLN A 85 -1.40 -1.34 -17.81
CA GLN A 85 -2.88 -1.37 -17.78
C GLN A 85 -3.43 -2.76 -17.44
N ASP A 86 -2.82 -3.80 -18.01
CA ASP A 86 -3.19 -5.19 -17.79
C ASP A 86 -2.08 -5.92 -17.03
N TRP A 87 -2.44 -7.00 -16.33
CA TRP A 87 -1.48 -7.78 -15.57
C TRP A 87 -1.57 -9.29 -15.82
N LYS A 88 -0.40 -9.91 -15.79
CA LYS A 88 -0.18 -11.34 -15.58
C LYS A 88 1.11 -11.49 -14.78
N ILE A 89 0.96 -11.41 -13.46
CA ILE A 89 2.07 -11.33 -12.52
C ILE A 89 2.56 -12.73 -12.14
N ASP A 90 3.84 -12.99 -12.40
CA ASP A 90 4.56 -14.19 -11.98
C ASP A 90 5.83 -13.78 -11.21
N GLN A 91 6.40 -14.71 -10.43
CA GLN A 91 7.70 -14.51 -9.75
C GLN A 91 7.78 -13.26 -8.83
N LEU A 92 6.66 -12.84 -8.23
CA LEU A 92 6.61 -11.70 -7.31
C LEU A 92 7.57 -11.88 -6.11
N LYS A 93 8.42 -10.89 -5.90
CA LYS A 93 9.31 -10.76 -4.74
C LYS A 93 9.24 -9.34 -4.22
N ILE A 94 9.20 -9.20 -2.91
CA ILE A 94 9.17 -7.92 -2.21
C ILE A 94 10.32 -7.93 -1.21
N ALA A 95 11.16 -6.91 -1.26
CA ALA A 95 12.20 -6.65 -0.27
C ALA A 95 11.96 -5.26 0.33
N VAL A 96 12.09 -5.12 1.65
CA VAL A 96 11.86 -3.85 2.34
C VAL A 96 13.03 -3.52 3.25
N GLU A 97 13.48 -2.28 3.17
CA GLU A 97 14.50 -1.70 4.04
C GLU A 97 13.89 -0.53 4.83
N GLU A 98 14.14 -0.47 6.13
CA GLU A 98 13.71 0.64 6.99
C GLU A 98 14.93 1.48 7.43
N PRO A 99 15.38 2.45 6.61
CA PRO A 99 16.62 3.18 6.89
C PRO A 99 16.53 4.07 8.14
N LYS A 100 15.32 4.43 8.57
CA LYS A 100 15.05 5.20 9.78
C LYS A 100 13.62 4.99 10.27
N PRO A 101 13.32 5.26 11.55
CA PRO A 101 11.96 5.15 12.06
C PRO A 101 10.95 5.95 11.22
N GLY A 102 9.90 5.26 10.78
CA GLY A 102 8.80 5.87 10.02
C GLY A 102 9.08 6.12 8.54
N ALA A 103 10.19 5.61 8.00
CA ALA A 103 10.46 5.57 6.56
C ALA A 103 10.94 4.18 6.14
N ALA A 104 10.47 3.73 4.98
CA ALA A 104 10.91 2.47 4.39
C ALA A 104 11.08 2.62 2.88
N THR A 105 11.91 1.79 2.28
CA THR A 105 12.01 1.64 0.82
C THR A 105 11.71 0.19 0.49
N GLY A 106 10.70 -0.02 -0.35
CA GLY A 106 10.35 -1.33 -0.90
C GLY A 106 10.89 -1.48 -2.32
N ILE A 107 11.51 -2.62 -2.61
CA ILE A 107 11.84 -3.07 -3.97
C ILE A 107 10.94 -4.25 -4.30
N VAL A 108 10.12 -4.07 -5.34
CA VAL A 108 9.18 -5.08 -5.80
C VAL A 108 9.59 -5.52 -7.19
N THR A 109 9.88 -6.82 -7.35
CA THR A 109 10.27 -7.40 -8.63
C THR A 109 9.28 -8.49 -9.01
N PHE A 110 8.91 -8.55 -10.28
CA PHE A 110 7.98 -9.53 -10.82
C PHE A 110 8.15 -9.66 -12.32
N GLN A 111 7.56 -10.71 -12.89
CA GLN A 111 7.32 -10.79 -14.33
C GLN A 111 5.89 -10.34 -14.61
N ASN A 112 5.68 -9.45 -15.58
CA ASN A 112 4.38 -9.13 -16.13
C ASN A 112 4.33 -9.58 -17.60
N PHE A 113 3.43 -10.50 -17.93
CA PHE A 113 3.40 -11.15 -19.27
C PHE A 113 4.76 -11.73 -19.72
N GLY A 114 5.59 -12.15 -18.76
CA GLY A 114 6.93 -12.72 -19.01
C GLY A 114 8.07 -11.71 -19.09
N GLU A 115 7.79 -10.41 -19.07
CA GLU A 115 8.80 -9.35 -19.01
C GLU A 115 9.12 -9.01 -17.56
N LEU A 116 10.39 -8.79 -17.22
CA LEU A 116 10.83 -8.48 -15.86
C LEU A 116 10.63 -6.99 -15.55
N PHE A 117 9.96 -6.71 -14.44
CA PHE A 117 9.75 -5.36 -13.90
C PHE A 117 10.37 -5.23 -12.51
N GLU A 118 10.82 -4.02 -12.20
CA GLU A 118 11.23 -3.58 -10.86
C GLU A 118 10.52 -2.26 -10.55
N ILE A 119 9.84 -2.22 -9.40
CA ILE A 119 9.13 -1.06 -8.88
C ILE A 119 9.73 -0.74 -7.52
N LYS A 120 10.29 0.46 -7.36
CA LYS A 120 10.76 0.96 -6.07
C LYS A 120 9.73 1.89 -5.47
N LEU A 121 9.35 1.64 -4.21
CA LEU A 121 8.39 2.44 -3.47
C LEU A 121 9.06 3.07 -2.24
N ASP A 122 9.05 4.39 -2.15
CA ASP A 122 9.38 5.04 -0.88
C ASP A 122 8.10 5.16 -0.05
N LEU A 123 8.19 4.72 1.21
CA LEU A 123 7.08 4.64 2.14
C LEU A 123 7.32 5.55 3.33
N LEU A 124 6.25 6.18 3.79
CA LEU A 124 6.24 6.97 5.01
C LEU A 124 5.14 6.49 5.95
N ARG A 125 5.46 6.45 7.24
CA ARG A 125 4.48 6.15 8.28
C ARG A 125 3.66 7.40 8.57
N THR A 126 2.34 7.25 8.50
CA THR A 126 1.35 8.31 8.77
C THR A 126 0.45 7.91 9.95
N PRO A 127 -0.39 8.81 10.48
CA PRO A 127 -1.39 8.43 11.49
C PRO A 127 -2.36 7.32 11.05
N LYS A 128 -2.48 7.05 9.74
CA LYS A 128 -3.29 5.97 9.17
C LYS A 128 -2.47 4.70 8.82
N GLY A 129 -1.22 4.63 9.29
CA GLY A 129 -0.27 3.58 8.92
C GLY A 129 0.64 3.95 7.75
N TRP A 130 1.28 2.95 7.15
CA TRP A 130 2.19 3.14 6.02
C TRP A 130 1.46 3.64 4.77
N ARG A 131 2.12 4.54 4.04
CA ARG A 131 1.63 5.12 2.78
C ARG A 131 2.79 5.33 1.81
N ILE A 132 2.50 5.27 0.53
CA ILE A 132 3.44 5.46 -0.56
C ILE A 132 3.67 6.96 -0.78
N ALA A 133 4.92 7.38 -0.68
CA ALA A 133 5.37 8.76 -0.85
C ALA A 133 6.05 9.01 -2.21
N GLU A 134 6.41 7.95 -2.93
CA GLU A 134 6.99 7.96 -4.27
C GLU A 134 6.95 6.56 -4.87
N ILE A 135 6.84 6.49 -6.20
CA ILE A 135 7.04 5.27 -6.98
C ILE A 135 8.04 5.58 -8.08
N TYR A 136 9.05 4.73 -8.20
CA TYR A 136 9.96 4.70 -9.34
C TYR A 136 9.71 3.42 -10.12
N ALA A 137 9.30 3.59 -11.37
CA ALA A 137 9.00 2.53 -12.31
C ALA A 137 9.87 2.71 -13.58
N PRO A 138 9.91 1.74 -14.50
CA PRO A 138 10.58 1.89 -15.79
C PRO A 138 10.15 3.15 -16.57
N SER A 139 8.88 3.54 -16.48
CA SER A 139 8.36 4.76 -17.12
C SER A 139 8.80 6.07 -16.44
N GLY A 140 9.33 6.02 -15.21
CA GLY A 140 9.83 7.18 -14.47
C GLY A 140 9.34 7.25 -13.02
N SER A 141 9.39 8.45 -12.45
CA SER A 141 8.88 8.72 -11.10
C SER A 141 7.45 9.27 -11.16
N LEU A 142 6.61 8.80 -10.24
CA LEU A 142 5.23 9.26 -10.08
C LEU A 142 5.16 10.77 -9.82
N LYS A 143 5.98 11.32 -8.93
CA LYS A 143 5.95 12.77 -8.65
C LYS A 143 6.49 13.60 -9.81
N GLU A 144 7.39 13.07 -10.63
CA GLU A 144 7.89 13.77 -11.83
C GLU A 144 6.77 13.97 -12.87
N LEU A 145 5.77 13.09 -12.94
CA LEU A 145 4.60 13.27 -13.82
C LEU A 145 3.91 14.61 -13.58
N TYR A 146 3.94 15.11 -12.35
CA TYR A 146 3.23 16.33 -11.94
C TYR A 146 4.10 17.58 -11.89
N LYS A 147 5.39 17.48 -12.24
CA LYS A 147 6.24 18.66 -12.38
C LYS A 147 5.99 19.32 -13.73
N LYS A 148 5.83 20.64 -13.71
CA LYS A 148 5.66 21.48 -14.90
C LYS A 148 6.88 22.33 -15.12
#